data_AF-A0A158IHN1-F1
#
_entry.id   AF-A0A158IHN1-F1
#
_cell.length_a   1.000
_cell.length_b   1.000
_cell.length_c   1.000
_cell.angle_alpha   90.00
_cell.angle_beta   90.00
_cell.angle_gamma   90.00
#
_symmetry.space_group_name_H-M   'P 1'
#
loop_
_entity.id
_entity.type
_entity.pdbx_description
1 polymer ?
#
loop_
_entity_poly.entity_id
_entity_poly.type
_entity_poly.pdbx_seq_one_letter_code
_entity_poly.pdbx_strand_id
1 'polypeptide(L)'
;MYRFVDAEFAPRQEGDTLVVPVFEYVPVTEMRLMLKEEIHIISTLVEEETVHKAELQRQDVIVERRVGATKQWNTEVASEPGARAKRVSS
;
A
#
# COMPACT_ATOMS: atom_id res chain seq x y z
N MET A 1 -19.02 34.13 -5.05
CA MET A 1 -19.33 35.48 -5.59
C MET A 1 -20.05 35.27 -6.91
N TYR A 2 -21.17 35.95 -7.16
CA TYR A 2 -21.98 35.78 -8.37
C TYR A 2 -21.68 36.88 -9.38
N ARG A 3 -21.14 36.53 -10.55
CA ARG A 3 -20.82 37.50 -11.60
C ARG A 3 -21.09 36.91 -12.99
N PHE A 4 -21.70 37.72 -13.87
CA PHE A 4 -21.82 37.36 -15.29
C PHE A 4 -20.46 37.37 -15.98
N VAL A 5 -20.24 36.40 -16.84
CA VAL A 5 -19.02 36.27 -17.65
C VAL A 5 -19.38 36.03 -19.11
N ASP A 6 -18.50 36.43 -20.01
CA ASP A 6 -18.75 36.36 -21.45
C ASP A 6 -18.41 34.98 -22.04
N ALA A 7 -17.62 34.17 -21.32
CA ALA A 7 -17.22 32.82 -21.74
C ALA A 7 -16.88 31.90 -20.55
N GLU A 8 -17.00 30.59 -20.77
CA GLU A 8 -16.45 29.57 -19.86
C GLU A 8 -14.92 29.60 -19.90
N PHE A 9 -14.30 29.25 -18.78
CA PHE A 9 -12.86 29.05 -18.69
C PHE A 9 -12.55 27.73 -17.98
N ALA A 10 -11.43 27.12 -18.35
CA ALA A 10 -11.03 25.83 -17.81
C ALA A 10 -10.54 25.93 -16.35
N PRO A 11 -10.55 24.82 -15.61
CA PRO A 11 -9.82 24.71 -14.35
C PRO A 11 -8.36 25.13 -14.51
N ARG A 12 -7.81 25.82 -13.50
CA ARG A 12 -6.47 26.42 -13.55
C ARG A 12 -5.71 26.19 -12.25
N GLN A 13 -4.39 26.11 -12.35
CA GLN A 13 -3.51 26.02 -11.17
C GLN A 13 -3.05 27.41 -10.73
N GLU A 14 -3.20 27.70 -9.45
CA GLU A 14 -2.69 28.89 -8.77
C GLU A 14 -1.82 28.44 -7.59
N GLY A 15 -0.50 28.36 -7.80
CA GLY A 15 0.42 27.77 -6.83
C GLY A 15 0.10 26.29 -6.58
N ASP A 16 -0.14 25.95 -5.31
CA ASP A 16 -0.51 24.59 -4.86
C ASP A 16 -2.04 24.34 -4.90
N THR A 17 -2.80 25.28 -5.44
CA THR A 17 -4.27 25.23 -5.46
C THR A 17 -4.79 25.08 -6.88
N LEU A 18 -5.61 24.04 -7.11
CA LEU A 18 -6.41 23.90 -8.31
C LEU A 18 -7.72 24.68 -8.14
N VAL A 19 -7.92 25.69 -8.98
CA VAL A 19 -9.15 26.51 -9.04
C VAL A 19 -10.08 25.95 -10.12
N VAL A 20 -11.27 25.50 -9.71
CA VAL A 20 -12.30 24.96 -10.61
C VAL A 20 -13.51 25.90 -10.64
N PRO A 21 -13.80 26.58 -11.77
CA PRO A 21 -14.97 27.43 -11.88
C PRO A 21 -16.26 26.63 -12.07
N VAL A 22 -17.35 27.10 -11.46
CA VAL A 22 -18.69 26.52 -11.59
C VAL A 22 -19.62 27.55 -12.23
N PHE A 23 -20.22 27.17 -13.37
CA PHE A 23 -21.11 28.05 -14.13
C PHE A 23 -22.57 27.59 -14.07
N GLU A 24 -23.49 28.53 -14.21
CA GLU A 24 -24.91 28.29 -14.44
C GLU A 24 -25.40 29.17 -15.60
N TYR A 25 -26.19 28.59 -16.51
CA TYR A 25 -26.89 29.34 -17.55
C TYR A 25 -28.16 29.96 -16.98
N VAL A 26 -28.19 31.29 -16.87
CA VAL A 26 -29.33 32.03 -16.29
C VAL A 26 -30.05 32.80 -17.40
N PRO A 27 -31.36 32.56 -17.64
CA PRO A 27 -32.13 33.36 -18.57
C PRO A 27 -32.42 34.74 -17.94
N VAL A 28 -31.91 35.81 -18.54
CA VAL A 28 -32.40 37.18 -18.34
C VAL A 28 -33.21 37.59 -19.57
N THR A 29 -33.36 38.88 -19.90
CA THR A 29 -33.96 39.29 -21.18
C THR A 29 -33.37 38.53 -22.38
N GLU A 30 -32.12 38.06 -22.24
CA GLU A 30 -31.44 37.06 -23.08
C GLU A 30 -30.69 36.05 -22.19
N MET A 31 -30.29 34.89 -22.70
CA MET A 31 -29.50 33.92 -21.91
C MET A 31 -28.09 34.46 -21.62
N ARG A 32 -27.63 34.35 -20.36
CA ARG A 32 -26.28 34.74 -19.94
C ARG A 32 -25.62 33.69 -19.05
N LEU A 33 -24.29 33.61 -19.10
CA LEU A 33 -23.50 32.71 -18.29
C LEU A 33 -23.14 33.37 -16.95
N MET A 34 -23.48 32.71 -15.85
CA MET A 34 -23.18 33.15 -14.49
C MET A 34 -22.07 32.29 -13.90
N LEU A 35 -21.00 32.92 -13.42
CA LEU A 35 -20.06 32.25 -12.51
C LEU A 35 -20.70 32.20 -11.12
N LYS A 36 -20.96 30.98 -10.62
CA LYS A 36 -21.63 30.74 -9.34
C LYS A 36 -20.63 30.59 -8.20
N GLU A 37 -19.59 29.82 -8.45
CA GLU A 37 -18.61 29.42 -7.44
C GLU A 37 -17.24 29.20 -8.08
N GLU A 38 -16.19 29.36 -7.27
CA GLU A 38 -14.83 28.91 -7.57
C GLU A 38 -14.42 27.94 -6.46
N ILE A 39 -14.18 26.68 -6.84
CA ILE A 39 -13.74 25.65 -5.91
C ILE A 39 -12.21 25.68 -5.85
N HIS A 40 -11.66 25.83 -4.66
CA HIS A 40 -10.21 25.78 -4.39
C HIS A 40 -9.84 24.43 -3.81
N ILE A 41 -9.08 23.64 -4.58
CA ILE A 41 -8.63 22.30 -4.18
C ILE A 41 -7.14 22.36 -3.86
N ILE A 42 -6.77 22.00 -2.63
CA ILE A 42 -5.38 21.86 -2.20
C ILE A 42 -5.14 20.38 -1.92
N SER A 43 -4.15 19.80 -2.58
CA SER A 43 -3.75 18.41 -2.34
C SER A 43 -2.68 18.34 -1.26
N THR A 44 -2.95 17.62 -0.17
CA THR A 44 -1.97 17.37 0.89
C THR A 44 -1.49 15.93 0.82
N LEU A 45 -0.17 15.74 0.68
CA LEU A 45 0.43 14.43 0.84
C LEU A 45 0.60 14.14 2.34
N VAL A 46 0.05 13.02 2.80
CA VAL A 46 0.23 12.53 4.16
C VAL A 46 0.96 11.19 4.10
N GLU A 47 2.09 11.11 4.77
CA GLU A 47 2.83 9.86 4.95
C GLU A 47 2.45 9.25 6.30
N GLU A 48 1.95 8.02 6.29
CA GLU A 48 1.55 7.28 7.49
C GLU A 48 2.34 5.98 7.60
N GLU A 49 3.18 5.84 8.62
CA GLU A 49 3.77 4.56 8.97
C GLU A 49 2.71 3.65 9.61
N THR A 50 2.29 2.61 8.90
CA THR A 50 1.33 1.62 9.40
C THR A 50 2.01 0.26 9.58
N VAL A 51 1.86 -0.32 10.77
CA VAL A 51 2.34 -1.69 11.04
C VAL A 51 1.28 -2.69 10.59
N HIS A 52 1.63 -3.51 9.59
CA HIS A 52 0.78 -4.59 9.11
C HIS A 52 1.26 -5.96 9.62
N LYS A 53 0.32 -6.81 10.05
CA LYS A 53 0.60 -8.22 10.30
C LYS A 53 0.65 -8.95 8.96
N ALA A 54 1.77 -9.60 8.68
CA ALA A 54 1.93 -10.48 7.51
C ALA A 54 2.09 -11.92 7.97
N GLU A 55 1.49 -12.86 7.23
CA GLU A 55 1.83 -14.27 7.38
C GLU A 55 3.20 -14.50 6.75
N LEU A 56 4.15 -14.93 7.58
CA LEU A 56 5.51 -15.23 7.13
C LEU A 56 5.62 -16.72 6.85
N GLN A 57 6.18 -17.06 5.69
CA GLN A 57 6.54 -18.43 5.42
C GLN A 57 7.79 -18.80 6.21
N ARG A 58 7.67 -19.82 7.05
CA ARG A 58 8.82 -20.40 7.74
C ARG A 58 9.56 -21.32 6.77
N GLN A 59 10.87 -21.10 6.64
CA GLN A 59 11.77 -21.95 5.88
C GLN A 59 12.89 -22.44 6.80
N ASP A 60 13.09 -23.76 6.84
CA ASP A 60 14.19 -24.37 7.57
C ASP A 60 15.34 -24.66 6.59
N VAL A 61 16.55 -24.21 6.91
CA VAL A 61 17.75 -24.43 6.10
C VAL A 61 18.72 -25.31 6.87
N ILE A 62 19.11 -26.43 6.26
CA ILE A 62 20.15 -27.32 6.79
C ILE A 62 21.47 -26.95 6.14
N VAL A 63 22.46 -26.59 6.96
CA VAL A 63 23.82 -26.26 6.50
C VAL A 63 24.77 -27.40 6.87
N GLU A 64 25.23 -28.14 5.87
CA GLU A 64 26.23 -29.19 6.04
C GLU A 64 27.65 -28.65 5.75
N ARG A 65 28.58 -28.86 6.69
CA ARG A 65 30.00 -28.50 6.52
C ARG A 65 30.74 -29.65 5.85
N ARG A 66 31.34 -29.39 4.69
CA ARG A 66 32.23 -30.36 4.02
C ARG A 66 33.52 -30.53 4.82
N VAL A 67 33.87 -31.77 5.17
CA VAL A 67 35.19 -32.13 5.68
C VAL A 67 35.76 -33.24 4.80
N GLY A 68 36.93 -32.99 4.19
CA GLY A 68 37.69 -34.00 3.43
C GLY A 68 37.40 -34.07 1.92
N ALA A 69 38.35 -34.61 1.16
CA ALA A 69 38.41 -34.56 -0.31
C ALA A 69 37.35 -35.39 -1.07
N THR A 70 36.51 -36.16 -0.37
CA THR A 70 35.62 -37.15 -0.98
C THR A 70 34.16 -36.80 -0.68
N LYS A 71 33.47 -36.30 -1.71
CA LYS A 71 32.10 -35.77 -1.69
C LYS A 71 31.05 -36.89 -1.52
N GLN A 72 30.91 -37.46 -0.34
CA GLN A 72 29.87 -38.47 -0.05
C GLN A 72 28.90 -37.96 1.01
N TRP A 73 27.59 -38.07 0.71
CA TRP A 73 26.48 -37.60 1.54
C TRP A 73 26.20 -38.59 2.68
N ASN A 74 26.14 -38.12 3.93
CA ASN A 74 25.65 -38.90 5.07
C ASN A 74 24.53 -38.12 5.77
N THR A 75 23.28 -38.52 5.55
CA THR A 75 22.12 -38.03 6.31
C THR A 75 22.09 -38.74 7.66
N GLU A 76 22.46 -38.04 8.74
CA GLU A 76 22.25 -38.53 10.10
C GLU A 76 20.87 -38.08 10.59
N VAL A 77 19.88 -38.97 10.52
CA VAL A 77 18.56 -38.76 11.12
C VAL A 77 18.72 -38.92 12.64
N ALA A 78 18.56 -37.82 13.38
CA ALA A 78 18.61 -37.83 14.83
C ALA A 78 17.54 -38.78 15.41
N SER A 79 17.98 -39.85 16.08
CA SER A 79 17.14 -40.81 16.81
C SER A 79 16.43 -40.15 18.00
N GLU A 80 15.13 -40.41 18.16
CA GLU A 80 14.30 -39.95 19.29
C GLU A 80 14.83 -40.41 20.67
N PRO A 81 14.69 -39.60 21.74
CA PRO A 81 15.14 -39.97 23.06
C PRO A 81 14.03 -40.66 23.89
N GLY A 82 14.24 -41.94 24.20
CA GLY A 82 13.93 -42.49 25.53
C GLY A 82 12.54 -43.12 25.76
N ALA A 83 12.45 -44.44 25.62
CA ALA A 83 11.52 -45.27 26.38
C ALA A 83 12.25 -46.49 26.96
N ARG A 84 12.50 -46.43 28.27
CA ARG A 84 13.15 -47.46 29.08
C ARG A 84 12.16 -48.57 29.41
N ALA A 85 12.48 -49.82 29.06
CA ALA A 85 12.00 -51.00 29.78
C ALA A 85 13.00 -52.15 29.65
N LYS A 86 13.80 -52.39 30.70
CA LYS A 86 14.49 -53.67 30.89
C LYS A 86 13.59 -54.59 31.70
N ARG A 87 13.19 -55.72 31.12
CA ARG A 87 12.80 -56.94 31.88
C ARG A 87 14.06 -57.55 32.50
N VAL A 88 13.93 -58.29 33.60
CA VAL A 88 14.21 -59.74 33.69
C VAL A 88 13.92 -60.25 35.11
N SER A 89 13.14 -61.34 35.12
CA SER A 89 12.84 -62.41 36.11
C SER A 89 13.31 -62.34 37.57
N SER A 90 12.37 -62.66 38.48
CA SER A 90 12.40 -63.91 39.27
C SER A 90 10.99 -64.45 39.46
#